data_AF-A0A0G4J937-F1
#
_entry.id   AF-A0A0G4J937-F1
#
_cell.length_a   1.000
_cell.length_b   1.000
_cell.length_c   1.000
_cell.angle_alpha   90.00
_cell.angle_beta   90.00
_cell.angle_gamma   90.00
#
_symmetry.space_group_name_H-M   'P 1'
#
loop_
_entity.id
_entity.type
_entity.pdbx_description
1 polymer ?
#
loop_
_entity_poly.entity_id
_entity_poly.type
_entity_poly.pdbx_seq_one_letter_code
_entity_poly.pdbx_strand_id
1 'polypeptide(L)'
;MWQRESDESMLVESIGARIDAGQLSSLGAVVAEFTSKVWRCRTETSERLNEHSGEYVVEVRCNDVLVGAGACPNRKRAKSLAMESTLLNCCPHLLQRLFAKADGVPVV
;
A
#
# COMPACT_ATOMS: atom_id res chain seq x y z
N MET A 1 5.24 5.49 -27.79
CA MET A 1 4.50 4.76 -26.73
C MET A 1 5.42 4.15 -25.66
N TRP A 2 6.73 3.98 -25.90
CA TRP A 2 7.71 3.31 -25.01
C TRP A 2 8.24 4.12 -23.80
N GLN A 3 7.88 5.40 -23.66
CA GLN A 3 8.46 6.28 -22.64
C GLN A 3 7.74 6.23 -21.28
N ARG A 4 6.43 5.94 -21.24
CA ARG A 4 5.65 5.91 -19.98
C ARG A 4 6.01 4.73 -19.08
N GLU A 5 6.15 3.54 -19.64
CA GLU A 5 6.51 2.34 -18.87
C GLU A 5 7.91 2.47 -18.23
N SER A 6 8.84 3.14 -18.92
CA SER A 6 10.18 3.43 -18.40
C SER A 6 10.14 4.37 -17.20
N ASP A 7 9.29 5.40 -17.22
CA ASP A 7 9.16 6.37 -16.12
C ASP A 7 8.50 5.75 -14.87
N GLU A 8 7.45 4.95 -15.05
CA GLU A 8 6.78 4.28 -13.94
C GLU A 8 7.70 3.28 -13.24
N SER A 9 8.46 2.50 -14.02
CA SER A 9 9.46 1.58 -13.46
C SER A 9 10.56 2.30 -12.69
N MET A 10 11.06 3.44 -13.18
CA MET A 10 12.06 4.24 -12.46
C MET A 10 11.51 4.80 -11.15
N LEU A 11 10.25 5.24 -11.13
CA LEU A 11 9.61 5.76 -9.92
C LEU A 11 9.37 4.66 -8.89
N VAL A 12 8.93 3.48 -9.31
CA VAL A 12 8.79 2.31 -8.43
C VAL A 12 10.13 1.91 -7.83
N GLU A 13 11.19 1.84 -8.64
CA GLU A 13 12.54 1.56 -8.12
C GLU A 13 13.05 2.65 -7.18
N SER A 14 12.76 3.92 -7.44
CA SER A 14 13.10 5.01 -6.53
C SER A 14 12.39 4.86 -5.17
N ILE A 15 11.11 4.47 -5.16
CA ILE A 15 10.38 4.17 -3.93
C ILE A 15 11.01 2.96 -3.22
N GLY A 16 11.34 1.90 -3.96
CA GLY A 16 12.05 0.73 -3.44
C GLY A 16 13.37 1.10 -2.77
N ALA A 17 14.22 1.89 -3.42
CA ALA A 17 15.48 2.35 -2.87
C ALA A 17 15.30 3.16 -1.56
N ARG A 18 14.22 3.93 -1.44
CA ARG A 18 13.89 4.66 -0.21
C ARG A 18 13.39 3.73 0.91
N ILE A 19 12.70 2.64 0.57
CA ILE A 19 12.39 1.56 1.52
C ILE A 19 13.69 0.92 2.01
N ASP A 20 14.57 0.56 1.07
CA ASP A 20 15.86 -0.08 1.34
C ASP A 20 16.78 0.83 2.20
N ALA A 21 16.74 2.14 1.98
CA ALA A 21 17.43 3.15 2.81
C ALA A 21 16.75 3.42 4.17
N GLY A 22 15.52 2.96 4.37
CA GLY A 22 14.78 3.10 5.65
C GLY A 22 14.08 4.43 5.81
N GLN A 23 14.00 5.19 4.72
CA GLN A 23 13.29 6.46 4.64
C GLN A 23 11.78 6.25 4.47
N LEU A 24 11.37 5.05 4.03
CA LEU A 24 9.98 4.59 3.95
C LEU A 24 9.84 3.26 4.69
N SER A 25 9.24 3.28 5.87
CA SER A 25 9.10 2.11 6.74
C SER A 25 7.64 1.76 7.08
N SER A 26 6.68 2.57 6.68
CA SER A 26 5.26 2.32 6.93
C SER A 26 4.50 2.03 5.65
N LEU A 27 3.61 1.05 5.70
CA LEU A 27 2.71 0.68 4.59
C LEU A 27 1.94 1.90 4.06
N GLY A 28 1.42 2.74 4.96
CA GLY A 28 0.69 3.94 4.58
C GLY A 28 1.56 4.96 3.83
N ALA A 29 2.82 5.15 4.23
CA ALA A 29 3.72 6.06 3.53
C ALA A 29 4.10 5.52 2.14
N VAL A 30 4.31 4.21 2.00
CA VAL A 30 4.60 3.59 0.70
C VAL A 30 3.39 3.69 -0.23
N VAL A 31 2.18 3.37 0.25
CA VAL A 31 0.94 3.51 -0.54
C VAL A 31 0.74 4.97 -0.97
N ALA A 32 0.89 5.93 -0.07
CA ALA A 32 0.75 7.35 -0.39
C ALA A 32 1.77 7.81 -1.44
N GLU A 33 3.02 7.35 -1.34
CA GLU A 33 4.05 7.73 -2.29
C GLU A 33 3.85 7.07 -3.66
N PHE A 34 3.50 5.79 -3.68
CA PHE A 34 3.20 5.05 -4.91
C PHE A 34 2.01 5.69 -5.66
N THR A 35 0.90 5.90 -4.97
CA THR A 35 -0.32 6.47 -5.57
C THR A 35 -0.12 7.91 -6.05
N SER A 36 0.63 8.73 -5.32
CA SER A 36 0.89 10.12 -5.72
C SER A 36 1.93 10.25 -6.83
N LYS A 37 3.03 9.48 -6.81
CA LYS A 37 4.13 9.64 -7.76
C LYS A 37 3.95 8.79 -9.02
N VAL A 38 3.59 7.52 -8.85
CA VAL A 38 3.49 6.56 -9.95
C VAL A 38 2.15 6.73 -10.65
N TRP A 39 1.05 6.52 -9.91
CA TRP A 39 -0.30 6.57 -10.50
C TRP A 39 -0.86 7.98 -10.66
N ARG A 40 -0.27 8.98 -9.98
CA ARG A 40 -0.71 10.38 -10.01
C ARG A 40 -2.21 10.51 -9.73
N CYS A 41 -2.71 9.67 -8.82
CA CYS A 41 -4.12 9.59 -8.47
C CYS A 41 -4.37 10.10 -7.05
N ARG A 42 -5.61 10.52 -6.80
CA ARG A 42 -6.04 10.86 -5.45
C ARG A 42 -6.39 9.57 -4.72
N THR A 43 -5.76 9.37 -3.57
CA THR A 43 -6.05 8.25 -2.67
C THR A 43 -7.04 8.69 -1.61
N GLU A 44 -8.12 7.95 -1.47
CA GLU A 44 -9.15 8.14 -0.46
C GLU A 44 -9.21 6.90 0.42
N THR A 45 -9.24 7.10 1.73
CA THR A 45 -9.39 6.01 2.68
C THR A 45 -10.70 6.22 3.42
N SER A 46 -11.62 5.27 3.30
CA SER A 46 -12.85 5.25 4.07
C SER A 46 -12.75 4.20 5.17
N GLU A 47 -13.34 4.51 6.32
CA GLU A 47 -13.39 3.64 7.48
C GLU A 47 -14.82 3.59 7.99
N ARG A 48 -15.34 2.38 8.23
CA ARG A 48 -16.64 2.16 8.87
C ARG A 48 -16.56 1.02 9.86
N LEU A 49 -17.32 1.11 10.95
CA LEU A 49 -17.57 -0.01 11.84
C LEU A 49 -18.76 -0.81 11.29
N ASN A 50 -18.56 -2.11 11.08
CA ASN A 50 -19.67 -3.02 10.83
C ASN A 50 -20.30 -3.39 12.18
N GLU A 51 -21.45 -2.81 12.50
CA GLU A 51 -22.14 -3.03 13.78
C GLU A 51 -22.59 -4.49 13.99
N HIS A 52 -22.72 -5.27 12.91
CA HIS A 52 -23.14 -6.68 12.99
C HIS A 52 -21.96 -7.61 13.28
N SER A 53 -20.78 -7.36 12.69
CA SER A 53 -19.58 -8.17 12.94
C SER A 53 -18.66 -7.61 14.03
N GLY A 54 -18.84 -6.35 14.43
CA GLY A 54 -17.94 -5.65 15.34
C GLY A 54 -16.58 -5.29 14.72
N GLU A 55 -16.45 -5.40 13.40
CA GLU A 55 -15.19 -5.18 12.70
C GLU A 55 -15.09 -3.77 12.11
N TYR A 56 -13.91 -3.17 12.22
CA TYR A 56 -13.56 -2.01 11.43
C TYR A 56 -13.25 -2.46 10.01
N VAL A 57 -13.97 -1.92 9.04
CA VAL A 57 -13.73 -2.10 7.62
C VAL A 57 -13.08 -0.83 7.09
N VAL A 58 -11.88 -0.97 6.54
CA VAL A 58 -11.12 0.10 5.90
C VAL A 58 -11.02 -0.21 4.42
N GLU A 59 -11.42 0.73 3.58
CA GLU A 59 -11.29 0.65 2.12
C GLU A 59 -10.33 1.75 1.64
N VAL A 60 -9.46 1.41 0.69
CA VAL A 60 -8.57 2.35 0.00
C VAL A 60 -9.02 2.43 -1.46
N ARG A 61 -9.31 3.65 -1.90
CA ARG A 61 -9.76 3.95 -3.25
C ARG A 61 -8.79 4.89 -3.95
N CYS A 62 -8.58 4.66 -5.24
CA CYS A 62 -7.82 5.55 -6.12
C CYS A 62 -8.75 5.99 -7.25
N ASN A 63 -9.07 7.29 -7.31
CA ASN A 63 -10.06 7.83 -8.27
C ASN A 63 -11.37 7.01 -8.28
N ASP A 64 -11.99 6.83 -7.11
CA ASP A 64 -13.22 6.04 -6.87
C ASP A 64 -13.13 4.52 -7.07
N VAL A 65 -12.02 4.00 -7.62
CA VAL A 65 -11.79 2.57 -7.79
C VAL A 65 -11.26 1.97 -6.48
N LEU A 66 -11.91 0.92 -5.97
CA LEU A 66 -11.42 0.16 -4.82
C LEU A 66 -10.15 -0.61 -5.20
N VAL A 67 -9.06 -0.32 -4.51
CA VAL A 67 -7.74 -0.92 -4.78
C VAL A 67 -7.23 -1.79 -3.64
N GLY A 68 -7.75 -1.61 -2.43
CA GLY A 68 -7.46 -2.48 -1.30
C GLY A 68 -8.47 -2.31 -0.19
N ALA A 69 -8.64 -3.36 0.62
CA ALA A 69 -9.54 -3.34 1.76
C ALA A 69 -9.02 -4.23 2.89
N GLY A 70 -9.43 -3.92 4.11
CA GLY A 70 -9.09 -4.69 5.30
C GLY A 70 -10.22 -4.62 6.32
N ALA A 71 -10.56 -5.77 6.92
CA ALA A 71 -11.55 -5.88 7.96
C ALA A 71 -10.92 -6.53 9.21
N CYS A 72 -11.08 -5.91 10.38
CA CYS A 72 -10.60 -6.46 11.64
C CYS A 72 -11.30 -5.80 12.84
N PRO A 73 -11.55 -6.50 13.96
CA PRO A 73 -12.02 -5.89 15.20
C PRO A 73 -11.07 -4.82 15.76
N ASN A 74 -9.79 -4.84 15.37
CA ASN A 74 -8.83 -3.80 15.72
C ASN A 74 -8.67 -2.79 14.57
N ARG A 75 -9.07 -1.54 14.83
CA ARG A 75 -8.99 -0.42 13.87
C ARG A 75 -7.62 -0.25 13.22
N LYS A 76 -6.53 -0.32 14.01
CA LYS A 76 -5.16 -0.15 13.48
C LYS A 76 -4.79 -1.30 12.55
N ARG A 77 -5.17 -2.53 12.92
CA ARG A 77 -4.91 -3.72 12.11
C ARG A 77 -5.74 -3.72 10.83
N ALA A 78 -7.02 -3.32 10.88
CA ALA A 78 -7.85 -3.16 9.68
C ALA A 78 -7.22 -2.19 8.68
N LYS A 79 -6.67 -1.08 9.16
CA LYS A 79 -5.94 -0.12 8.33
C LYS A 79 -4.65 -0.70 7.75
N SER A 80 -3.87 -1.46 8.53
CA SER A 80 -2.68 -2.16 8.02
C SER A 80 -3.05 -3.11 6.89
N LEU A 81 -4.06 -3.96 7.11
CA LEU A 81 -4.56 -4.92 6.12
C LEU A 81 -5.03 -4.23 4.84
N ALA A 82 -5.72 -3.09 4.93
CA ALA A 82 -6.14 -2.35 3.75
C ALA A 82 -4.95 -1.81 2.94
N MET A 83 -3.91 -1.32 3.61
CA MET A 83 -2.68 -0.84 2.95
C MET A 83 -1.86 -1.99 2.35
N GLU A 84 -1.77 -3.13 3.06
CA GLU A 84 -1.13 -4.36 2.56
C GLU A 84 -1.85 -4.88 1.32
N SER A 85 -3.18 -4.99 1.37
CA SER A 85 -4.01 -5.39 0.24
C SER A 85 -3.84 -4.44 -0.95
N THR A 86 -3.75 -3.13 -0.69
CA THR A 86 -3.48 -2.13 -1.73
C THR A 86 -2.13 -2.40 -2.42
N LEU A 87 -1.04 -2.55 -1.65
CA LEU A 87 0.27 -2.82 -2.25
C LEU A 87 0.33 -4.18 -2.94
N LEU A 88 -0.33 -5.21 -2.38
CA LEU A 88 -0.39 -6.53 -2.99
C LEU A 88 -1.05 -6.49 -4.38
N ASN A 89 -2.14 -5.72 -4.52
CA ASN A 89 -2.86 -5.59 -5.79
C ASN A 89 -2.13 -4.70 -6.80
N CYS A 90 -1.47 -3.63 -6.32
CA CYS A 90 -0.95 -2.58 -7.18
C CYS A 90 0.55 -2.71 -7.48
N CYS A 91 1.35 -3.14 -6.49
CA CYS A 91 2.80 -3.25 -6.60
C CYS A 91 3.37 -4.22 -5.55
N PRO A 92 3.23 -5.55 -5.76
CA PRO A 92 3.62 -6.56 -4.78
C PRO A 92 5.12 -6.55 -4.46
N HIS A 93 5.96 -6.10 -5.39
CA HIS A 93 7.40 -5.97 -5.18
C HIS A 93 7.76 -4.99 -4.06
N LEU A 94 7.05 -3.85 -3.94
CA LEU A 94 7.28 -2.89 -2.86
C LEU A 94 6.86 -3.45 -1.51
N LEU A 95 5.78 -4.24 -1.48
CA LEU A 95 5.34 -4.93 -0.26
C LEU A 95 6.37 -5.95 0.20
N GLN A 96 6.90 -6.76 -0.72
CA GLN A 96 7.97 -7.73 -0.43
C GLN A 96 9.21 -7.04 0.13
N ARG A 97 9.67 -5.94 -0.47
CA ARG A 97 10.83 -5.19 0.06
C ARG A 97 10.57 -4.63 1.46
N LEU A 98 9.36 -4.12 1.71
CA LEU A 98 8.99 -3.59 3.01
C LEU A 98 9.04 -4.68 4.10
N PHE A 99 8.52 -5.88 3.81
CA PHE A 99 8.53 -6.99 4.76
C PHE A 99 9.90 -7.66 4.90
N ALA A 100 10.65 -7.83 3.81
CA ALA A 100 12.03 -8.32 3.88
C ALA A 100 12.90 -7.45 4.81
N LYS A 101 12.64 -6.14 4.82
CA LYS A 101 13.30 -5.20 5.72
C LYS A 101 12.74 -5.21 7.14
N ALA A 102 11.43 -5.38 7.30
CA ALA A 102 10.80 -5.44 8.61
C ALA A 102 11.27 -6.67 9.40
N ASP A 103 11.57 -7.77 8.72
CA ASP A 103 11.87 -9.03 9.38
C ASP A 103 13.36 -9.40 9.45
N GLY A 104 14.21 -9.11 8.46
CA GLY A 104 15.52 -9.80 8.41
C GLY A 104 15.37 -11.35 8.42
N VAL A 105 14.16 -11.86 8.21
CA VAL A 105 13.80 -13.26 8.12
C VAL A 105 13.01 -13.42 6.82
N PRO A 106 13.46 -14.27 5.89
CA PRO A 106 12.79 -14.46 4.62
C PRO A 106 11.48 -15.21 4.83
N VAL A 107 10.38 -14.66 4.33
CA VAL A 107 9.12 -15.39 4.22
C VAL A 107 9.15 -16.15 2.89
N VAL A 108 9.19 -17.48 3.01
CA VAL A 108 9.24 -18.49 1.94
C VAL A 108 7.88 -18.66 1.28
#